data_AF-A0A1B4Y9Y1-F1
#
_entry.id   AF-A0A1B4Y9Y1-F1
#
_cell.length_a   1.000
_cell.length_b   1.000
_cell.length_c   1.000
_cell.angle_alpha   90.00
_cell.angle_beta   90.00
_cell.angle_gamma   90.00
#
_symmetry.space_group_name_H-M   'P 1'
#
loop_
_entity.id
_entity.type
_entity.pdbx_description
1 polymer ?
#
loop_
_entity_poly.entity_id
_entity_poly.type
_entity_poly.pdbx_seq_one_letter_code
_entity_poly.pdbx_strand_id
1 'polypeptide(L)'
;MSAPAVAAPSAATGTTPPKPATTRVTVLTGRRMTDLVLPAAAPMESYVDETVAILADLLEDTPAEVLAGFDFEAQGVWTFARPGFPPLKLDQSLDEAGVVDGSLLTLVLASRTERYRPLVEDVIDAIAVLDESPEFNRTALERFLAVAIPLFALPITAVAMRAWWQTGRSVFWPLAIGLIGLAALAGSFVAKRFYQNSRLAESLLVTSYGVIAAAAAIAVPLPRGFHSLGAPQLAAAATAVLFITLMMRGGPHKRHDIAAFVVITSIAVISAAVAFGYGYQQWVPAGAIAFGLFIVTNAAKLTVAVARIALPPIPVPGETVDNEELLDPITAQDATNEETPTWQAIIASAPASAARLTERSKLAKQLLVGYVTAGTLILAVGSIAVVVRGHFFLHSMIVAGLITVICSFRSRLYADPWCAWALLAATVAIPTGLAVKLSLWYPHYAWLLLTIYLAAALVTRAPALLISRLVGWVDDLWCRAIGAGV
;
A
#
# COMPACT_ATOMS: atom_id res chain seq x y z
N MET A 1 -8.31 -94.18 -48.61
CA MET A 1 -8.55 -93.94 -47.17
C MET A 1 -7.52 -92.95 -46.68
N SER A 2 -7.97 -91.77 -46.26
CA SER A 2 -7.42 -90.89 -45.21
C SER A 2 -8.17 -89.55 -45.31
N ALA A 3 -8.91 -89.23 -44.25
CA ALA A 3 -9.96 -88.23 -44.17
C ALA A 3 -9.44 -86.77 -44.04
N PRO A 4 -10.26 -85.75 -44.35
CA PRO A 4 -9.85 -84.35 -44.40
C PRO A 4 -9.93 -83.66 -43.02
N ALA A 5 -9.08 -82.64 -42.85
CA ALA A 5 -9.06 -81.77 -41.68
C ALA A 5 -10.26 -80.80 -41.68
N VAL A 6 -10.89 -80.64 -40.52
CA VAL A 6 -12.02 -79.75 -40.25
C VAL A 6 -11.53 -78.30 -40.18
N ALA A 7 -12.13 -77.42 -40.98
CA ALA A 7 -11.99 -75.98 -40.86
C ALA A 7 -13.01 -75.42 -39.86
N ALA A 8 -12.54 -74.65 -38.88
CA ALA A 8 -13.40 -73.91 -37.94
C ALA A 8 -14.01 -72.67 -38.63
N PRO A 9 -15.22 -72.23 -38.25
CA PRO A 9 -15.90 -71.12 -38.90
C PRO A 9 -15.27 -69.78 -38.51
N SER A 10 -15.15 -68.89 -39.49
CA SER A 10 -14.77 -67.48 -39.29
C SER A 10 -15.90 -66.76 -38.54
N ALA A 11 -15.61 -66.35 -37.31
CA ALA A 11 -16.47 -65.44 -36.56
C ALA A 11 -16.29 -64.03 -37.13
N ALA A 12 -17.32 -63.51 -37.77
CA ALA A 12 -17.41 -62.11 -38.17
C ALA A 12 -17.49 -61.24 -36.90
N THR A 13 -16.38 -60.63 -36.50
CA THR A 13 -16.35 -59.58 -35.49
C THR A 13 -16.79 -58.27 -36.13
N GLY A 14 -18.09 -57.96 -36.01
CA GLY A 14 -18.58 -56.59 -36.15
C GLY A 14 -17.90 -55.73 -35.08
N THR A 15 -16.90 -54.96 -35.47
CA THR A 15 -16.26 -53.96 -34.61
C THR A 15 -17.11 -52.71 -34.62
N THR A 16 -17.81 -52.45 -33.52
CA THR A 16 -18.37 -51.14 -33.20
C THR A 16 -17.22 -50.12 -33.27
N PRO A 17 -17.38 -48.96 -33.94
CA PRO A 17 -16.31 -47.97 -34.01
C PRO A 17 -15.88 -47.56 -32.58
N PRO A 18 -14.57 -47.36 -32.34
CA PRO A 18 -14.08 -46.94 -31.04
C PRO A 18 -14.78 -45.64 -30.63
N LYS A 19 -15.33 -45.62 -29.42
CA LYS A 19 -15.94 -44.42 -28.83
C LYS A 19 -14.88 -43.30 -28.86
N PRO A 20 -15.19 -42.11 -29.40
CA PRO A 20 -14.21 -41.03 -29.46
C PRO A 20 -13.73 -40.70 -28.04
N ALA A 21 -12.42 -40.56 -27.87
CA ALA A 21 -11.85 -40.10 -26.61
C ALA A 21 -12.36 -38.68 -26.34
N THR A 22 -12.85 -38.43 -25.13
CA THR A 22 -13.43 -37.15 -24.72
C THR A 22 -12.74 -36.64 -23.47
N THR A 23 -12.48 -35.34 -23.42
CA THR A 23 -11.91 -34.65 -22.27
C THR A 23 -12.95 -33.67 -21.73
N ARG A 24 -13.22 -33.72 -20.42
CA ARG A 24 -14.07 -32.74 -19.73
C ARG A 24 -13.23 -31.51 -19.41
N VAL A 25 -13.60 -30.36 -19.96
CA VAL A 25 -12.93 -29.08 -19.70
C VAL A 25 -13.90 -28.10 -19.08
N THR A 26 -13.39 -27.21 -18.25
CA THR A 26 -14.19 -26.11 -17.68
C THR A 26 -13.87 -24.85 -18.45
N VAL A 27 -14.82 -24.33 -19.22
CA VAL A 27 -14.64 -23.08 -19.96
C VAL A 27 -15.08 -21.90 -19.08
N LEU A 28 -14.16 -20.96 -18.87
CA LEU A 28 -14.37 -19.74 -18.12
C LEU A 28 -14.73 -18.59 -19.06
N THR A 29 -15.95 -18.06 -18.91
CA THR A 29 -16.46 -16.86 -19.59
C THR A 29 -16.74 -15.78 -18.56
N GLY A 30 -15.80 -14.82 -18.43
CA GLY A 30 -15.86 -13.80 -17.38
C GLY A 30 -15.73 -14.40 -15.98
N ARG A 31 -16.86 -14.51 -15.26
CA ARG A 31 -16.96 -15.15 -13.94
C ARG A 31 -17.75 -16.46 -13.96
N ARG A 32 -18.30 -16.86 -15.11
CA ARG A 32 -19.07 -18.11 -15.26
C ARG A 32 -18.13 -19.24 -15.68
N MET A 33 -18.24 -20.36 -14.99
CA MET A 33 -17.59 -21.61 -15.35
C MET A 33 -18.64 -22.57 -15.91
N THR A 34 -18.39 -23.09 -17.10
CA THR A 34 -19.26 -24.05 -17.78
C THR A 34 -18.46 -25.28 -18.13
N ASP A 35 -18.87 -26.44 -17.62
CA ASP A 35 -18.23 -27.71 -17.93
C ASP A 35 -18.73 -28.25 -19.26
N LEU A 36 -17.80 -28.52 -20.17
CA LEU A 36 -18.06 -29.07 -21.50
C LEU A 36 -17.25 -30.36 -21.69
N VAL A 37 -17.83 -31.30 -22.44
CA VAL A 37 -17.15 -32.54 -22.83
C VAL A 37 -16.79 -32.41 -24.30
N LEU A 38 -15.50 -32.28 -24.58
CA LEU A 38 -14.97 -32.04 -25.92
C LEU A 38 -14.20 -33.26 -26.45
N PRO A 39 -14.10 -33.45 -27.77
CA PRO A 39 -13.29 -34.51 -28.35
C PRO A 39 -11.80 -34.29 -28.05
N ALA A 40 -11.16 -35.28 -27.41
CA ALA A 40 -9.77 -35.18 -26.95
C ALA A 40 -8.75 -35.24 -28.10
N ALA A 41 -9.00 -36.13 -29.07
CA ALA A 41 -8.10 -36.46 -30.16
C ALA A 41 -8.40 -35.72 -31.49
N ALA A 42 -9.50 -34.98 -31.57
CA ALA A 42 -9.83 -34.20 -32.78
C ALA A 42 -9.12 -32.84 -32.75
N PRO A 43 -8.67 -32.30 -33.91
CA PRO A 43 -8.14 -30.95 -34.00
C PRO A 43 -9.16 -29.90 -33.51
N MET A 44 -8.71 -28.91 -32.75
CA MET A 44 -9.58 -27.88 -32.16
C MET A 44 -10.35 -27.08 -33.21
N GLU A 45 -9.77 -26.84 -34.40
CA GLU A 45 -10.44 -26.14 -35.51
C GLU A 45 -11.75 -26.79 -35.97
N SER A 46 -11.91 -28.11 -35.76
CA SER A 46 -13.08 -28.84 -36.25
C SER A 46 -14.35 -28.60 -35.44
N TYR A 47 -14.22 -28.17 -34.17
CA TYR A 47 -15.35 -28.02 -33.26
C TYR A 47 -15.38 -26.71 -32.47
N VAL A 48 -14.34 -25.86 -32.55
CA VAL A 48 -14.26 -24.64 -31.74
C VAL A 48 -15.40 -23.67 -32.04
N ASP A 49 -15.73 -23.45 -33.32
CA ASP A 49 -16.80 -22.52 -33.72
C ASP A 49 -18.18 -23.01 -33.27
N GLU A 50 -18.43 -24.33 -33.39
CA GLU A 50 -19.65 -24.95 -32.90
C GLU A 50 -19.74 -24.89 -31.38
N THR A 51 -18.61 -25.07 -30.68
CA THR A 51 -18.54 -24.96 -29.22
C THR A 51 -18.86 -23.54 -28.76
N VAL A 52 -18.38 -22.52 -29.48
CA VAL A 52 -18.71 -21.11 -29.20
C VAL A 52 -20.20 -20.85 -29.42
N ALA A 53 -20.79 -21.36 -30.49
CA ALA A 53 -22.22 -21.24 -30.75
C ALA A 53 -23.06 -21.92 -29.65
N ILE A 54 -22.72 -23.15 -29.26
CA ILE A 54 -23.39 -23.86 -28.16
C ILE A 54 -23.25 -23.08 -26.84
N LEU A 55 -22.08 -22.50 -26.59
CA LEU A 55 -21.85 -21.74 -25.36
C LEU A 55 -22.60 -20.40 -25.37
N ALA A 56 -22.80 -19.79 -26.54
CA ALA A 56 -23.64 -18.60 -26.72
C ALA A 56 -25.11 -18.91 -26.42
N ASP A 57 -25.65 -19.99 -26.99
CA ASP A 57 -27.02 -20.44 -26.72
C ASP A 57 -27.23 -20.81 -25.25
N LEU A 58 -26.26 -21.51 -24.64
CA LEU A 58 -26.35 -21.94 -23.24
C LEU A 58 -26.23 -20.78 -22.23
N LEU A 59 -25.65 -19.66 -22.66
CA LEU A 59 -25.42 -18.48 -21.82
C LEU A 59 -26.28 -17.27 -22.23
N GLU A 60 -27.28 -17.42 -23.11
CA GLU A 60 -28.16 -16.33 -23.59
C GLU A 60 -28.85 -15.58 -22.44
N ASP A 61 -29.33 -16.33 -21.43
CA ASP A 61 -30.00 -15.77 -20.24
C ASP A 61 -29.05 -15.24 -19.15
N THR A 62 -27.72 -15.33 -19.36
CA THR A 62 -26.74 -14.96 -18.32
C THR A 62 -26.54 -13.43 -18.28
N PRO A 63 -26.66 -12.77 -17.12
CA PRO A 63 -26.51 -11.33 -17.02
C PRO A 63 -25.09 -10.87 -17.42
N ALA A 64 -25.02 -9.79 -18.19
CA ALA A 64 -23.77 -9.26 -18.76
C ALA A 64 -22.68 -8.92 -17.72
N GLU A 65 -23.06 -8.62 -16.47
CA GLU A 65 -22.12 -8.38 -15.36
C GLU A 65 -21.33 -9.65 -15.00
N VAL A 66 -21.93 -10.84 -15.13
CA VAL A 66 -21.28 -12.13 -14.84
C VAL A 66 -20.36 -12.55 -15.99
N LEU A 67 -20.74 -12.24 -17.24
CA LEU A 67 -19.92 -12.47 -18.43
C LEU A 67 -18.75 -11.49 -18.54
N ALA A 68 -18.68 -10.46 -17.70
CA ALA A 68 -17.60 -9.47 -17.65
C ALA A 68 -17.28 -8.83 -19.01
N GLY A 69 -18.30 -8.65 -19.86
CA GLY A 69 -18.15 -8.08 -21.20
C GLY A 69 -17.62 -9.05 -22.27
N PHE A 70 -17.68 -10.37 -22.03
CA PHE A 70 -17.40 -11.38 -23.05
C PHE A 70 -18.48 -11.34 -24.14
N ASP A 71 -18.05 -11.16 -25.40
CA ASP A 71 -18.93 -11.01 -26.56
C ASP A 71 -18.78 -12.23 -27.48
N PHE A 72 -19.86 -13.02 -27.62
CA PHE A 72 -19.90 -14.19 -28.50
C PHE A 72 -20.10 -13.83 -29.98
N GLU A 73 -20.62 -12.63 -30.28
CA GLU A 73 -20.80 -12.15 -31.66
C GLU A 73 -19.55 -11.47 -32.23
N ALA A 74 -18.49 -11.35 -31.42
CA ALA A 74 -17.24 -10.73 -31.82
C ALA A 74 -16.65 -11.44 -33.05
N GLN A 75 -16.35 -10.66 -34.10
CA GLN A 75 -15.81 -11.22 -35.33
C GLN A 75 -14.31 -11.55 -35.19
N GLY A 76 -13.99 -12.85 -35.32
CA GLY A 76 -12.62 -13.36 -35.45
C GLY A 76 -12.57 -14.88 -35.38
N VAL A 77 -11.35 -15.44 -35.40
CA VAL A 77 -11.14 -16.89 -35.30
C VAL A 77 -11.04 -17.25 -33.82
N TRP A 78 -11.93 -18.11 -33.34
CA TRP A 78 -11.93 -18.53 -31.95
C TRP A 78 -10.89 -19.60 -31.68
N THR A 79 -10.24 -19.54 -30.52
CA THR A 79 -9.37 -20.61 -30.02
C THR A 79 -9.43 -20.73 -28.50
N PHE A 80 -8.98 -21.87 -27.98
CA PHE A 80 -8.85 -22.11 -26.56
C PHE A 80 -7.52 -21.58 -26.03
N ALA A 81 -7.51 -21.03 -24.83
CA ALA A 81 -6.31 -20.64 -24.10
C ALA A 81 -6.43 -21.04 -22.64
N ARG A 82 -5.32 -21.39 -21.98
CA ARG A 82 -5.30 -21.46 -20.51
C ARG A 82 -5.31 -20.03 -19.96
N PRO A 83 -5.97 -19.75 -18.82
CA PRO A 83 -6.03 -18.39 -18.27
C PRO A 83 -4.64 -17.78 -18.09
N GLY A 84 -4.38 -16.66 -18.78
CA GLY A 84 -3.10 -15.96 -18.71
C GLY A 84 -1.97 -16.56 -19.56
N PHE A 85 -2.23 -17.61 -20.33
CA PHE A 85 -1.28 -18.21 -21.26
C PHE A 85 -1.60 -17.84 -22.73
N PRO A 86 -0.63 -18.02 -23.65
CA PRO A 86 -0.88 -17.85 -25.08
C PRO A 86 -1.99 -18.78 -25.59
N PRO A 87 -2.70 -18.38 -26.66
CA PRO A 87 -3.70 -19.23 -27.32
C PRO A 87 -3.09 -20.55 -27.79
N LEU A 88 -3.85 -21.64 -27.62
CA LEU A 88 -3.53 -22.94 -28.19
C LEU A 88 -3.63 -22.89 -29.71
N LYS A 89 -2.82 -23.70 -30.38
CA LYS A 89 -2.83 -23.77 -31.84
C LYS A 89 -4.02 -24.59 -32.32
N LEU A 90 -4.72 -24.09 -33.34
CA LEU A 90 -5.96 -24.67 -33.84
C LEU A 90 -5.79 -26.02 -34.56
N ASP A 91 -4.58 -26.27 -35.09
CA ASP A 91 -4.20 -27.51 -35.76
C ASP A 91 -3.90 -28.66 -34.78
N GLN A 92 -3.81 -28.37 -33.47
CA GLN A 92 -3.54 -29.37 -32.44
C GLN A 92 -4.82 -29.90 -31.80
N SER A 93 -4.75 -31.12 -31.26
CA SER A 93 -5.79 -31.70 -30.42
C SER A 93 -5.62 -31.31 -28.94
N LEU A 94 -6.63 -31.55 -28.10
CA LEU A 94 -6.54 -31.28 -26.66
C LEU A 94 -5.48 -32.17 -25.98
N ASP A 95 -5.34 -33.41 -26.44
CA ASP A 95 -4.32 -34.35 -25.96
C ASP A 95 -2.90 -33.86 -26.29
N GLU A 96 -2.68 -33.38 -27.52
CA GLU A 96 -1.38 -32.81 -27.95
C GLU A 96 -1.03 -31.52 -27.21
N ALA A 97 -2.04 -30.71 -26.88
CA ALA A 97 -1.91 -29.53 -26.04
C ALA A 97 -1.74 -29.86 -24.54
N GLY A 98 -1.74 -31.14 -24.17
CA GLY A 98 -1.61 -31.62 -22.79
C GLY A 98 -2.72 -31.12 -21.87
N VAL A 99 -3.95 -31.01 -22.38
CA VAL A 99 -5.13 -30.62 -21.62
C VAL A 99 -5.72 -31.87 -20.97
N VAL A 100 -5.78 -31.88 -19.63
CA VAL A 100 -6.31 -33.00 -18.84
C VAL A 100 -7.76 -32.74 -18.44
N ASP A 101 -8.47 -33.80 -18.03
CA ASP A 101 -9.81 -33.68 -17.46
C ASP A 101 -9.84 -32.70 -16.28
N GLY A 102 -10.81 -31.78 -16.29
CA GLY A 102 -10.96 -30.69 -15.33
C GLY A 102 -10.07 -29.49 -15.58
N SER A 103 -9.34 -29.44 -16.71
CA SER A 103 -8.55 -28.26 -17.07
C SER A 103 -9.46 -27.06 -17.32
N LEU A 104 -9.05 -25.92 -16.79
CA LEU A 104 -9.75 -24.66 -16.97
C LEU A 104 -9.22 -23.93 -18.22
N LEU A 105 -10.11 -23.67 -19.17
CA LEU A 105 -9.83 -23.01 -20.44
C LEU A 105 -10.64 -21.72 -20.56
N THR A 106 -10.15 -20.79 -21.37
CA THR A 106 -10.83 -19.55 -21.75
C THR A 106 -10.90 -19.49 -23.26
N LEU A 107 -11.98 -18.92 -23.78
CA LEU A 107 -12.10 -18.63 -25.21
C LEU A 107 -11.45 -17.30 -25.51
N VAL A 108 -10.58 -17.26 -26.51
CA VAL A 108 -9.92 -16.03 -26.95
C VAL A 108 -9.98 -15.95 -28.47
N LEU A 109 -10.07 -14.73 -28.98
CA LEU A 109 -9.95 -14.47 -30.40
C LEU A 109 -8.47 -14.57 -30.80
N ALA A 110 -8.16 -15.54 -31.67
CA ALA A 110 -6.84 -15.70 -32.26
C ALA A 110 -6.57 -14.52 -33.21
N SER A 111 -6.02 -13.43 -32.68
CA SER A 111 -5.42 -12.39 -33.53
C SER A 111 -4.25 -13.01 -34.29
N ARG A 112 -4.15 -12.83 -35.62
CA ARG A 112 -2.97 -13.26 -36.40
C ARG A 112 -1.71 -12.80 -35.67
N THR A 113 -0.87 -13.76 -35.27
CA THR A 113 0.44 -13.49 -34.66
C THR A 113 1.46 -12.97 -35.67
N GLU A 114 1.12 -12.95 -36.96
CA GLU A 114 1.75 -12.05 -37.92
C GLU A 114 1.27 -10.61 -37.66
N ARG A 115 1.73 -10.04 -36.54
CA ARG A 115 1.99 -8.61 -36.54
C ARG A 115 3.05 -8.40 -37.61
N TYR A 116 2.65 -7.79 -38.72
CA TYR A 116 3.59 -7.17 -39.64
C TYR A 116 4.47 -6.27 -38.76
N ARG A 117 5.68 -6.75 -38.44
CA ARG A 117 6.66 -5.90 -37.80
C ARG A 117 7.04 -4.93 -38.89
N PRO A 118 6.73 -3.62 -38.77
CA PRO A 118 7.12 -2.67 -39.78
C PRO A 118 8.62 -2.84 -40.00
N LEU A 119 9.02 -3.07 -41.26
CA LEU A 119 10.42 -3.13 -41.62
C LEU A 119 10.95 -1.71 -41.49
N VAL A 120 11.56 -1.42 -40.34
CA VAL A 120 12.07 -0.10 -40.07
C VAL A 120 13.47 -0.01 -40.68
N GLU A 121 13.59 0.77 -41.75
CA GLU A 121 14.83 0.89 -42.53
C GLU A 121 15.89 1.75 -41.83
N ASP A 122 15.49 2.58 -40.86
CA ASP A 122 16.38 3.45 -40.08
C ASP A 122 16.31 3.11 -38.57
N VAL A 123 17.47 3.04 -37.92
CA VAL A 123 17.59 2.81 -36.48
C VAL A 123 16.88 3.90 -35.67
N ILE A 124 16.85 5.14 -36.17
CA ILE A 124 16.19 6.26 -35.48
C ILE A 124 14.65 6.10 -35.51
N ASP A 125 14.10 5.71 -36.65
CA ASP A 125 12.66 5.44 -36.80
C ASP A 125 12.26 4.18 -36.01
N ALA A 126 13.17 3.19 -35.93
CA ALA A 126 12.93 1.99 -35.15
C ALA A 126 12.83 2.31 -33.65
N ILE A 127 13.69 3.21 -33.16
CA ILE A 127 13.62 3.70 -31.79
C ILE A 127 12.33 4.49 -31.58
N ALA A 128 11.94 5.38 -32.50
CA ALA A 128 10.73 6.17 -32.35
C ALA A 128 9.44 5.31 -32.35
N VAL A 129 9.37 4.26 -33.17
CA VAL A 129 8.22 3.35 -33.24
C VAL A 129 8.20 2.36 -32.07
N LEU A 130 9.37 1.96 -31.56
CA LEU A 130 9.48 1.06 -30.40
C LEU A 130 9.44 1.81 -29.06
N ASP A 131 9.59 3.13 -29.06
CA ASP A 131 9.53 3.95 -27.85
C ASP A 131 8.08 4.16 -27.44
N GLU A 132 7.57 3.26 -26.61
CA GLU A 132 6.33 3.42 -25.82
C GLU A 132 6.51 4.46 -24.69
N SER A 133 7.30 5.52 -24.91
CA SER A 133 7.48 6.55 -23.90
C SER A 133 6.16 7.28 -23.64
N PRO A 134 5.80 7.53 -22.38
CA PRO A 134 4.54 8.15 -22.05
C PRO A 134 4.50 9.60 -22.57
N GLU A 135 3.61 9.86 -23.51
CA GLU A 135 3.40 11.20 -24.05
C GLU A 135 2.95 12.20 -22.98
N PHE A 136 3.25 13.48 -23.22
CA PHE A 136 2.77 14.57 -22.37
C PHE A 136 1.25 14.72 -22.51
N ASN A 137 0.56 14.04 -21.62
CA ASN A 137 -0.89 14.03 -21.55
C ASN A 137 -1.40 14.88 -20.38
N ARG A 138 -2.73 15.13 -20.35
CA ARG A 138 -3.40 15.84 -19.24
C ARG A 138 -3.04 15.25 -17.87
N THR A 139 -2.91 13.93 -17.78
CA THR A 139 -2.48 13.23 -16.55
C THR A 139 -1.06 13.60 -16.11
N ALA A 140 -0.15 13.84 -17.06
CA ALA A 140 1.21 14.30 -16.78
C ALA A 140 1.20 15.76 -16.28
N LEU A 141 0.39 16.63 -16.89
CA LEU A 141 0.18 18.00 -16.41
C LEU A 141 -0.41 18.02 -15.00
N GLU A 142 -1.41 17.19 -14.70
CA GLU A 142 -2.00 17.09 -13.36
C GLU A 142 -1.01 16.57 -12.32
N ARG A 143 -0.12 15.63 -12.69
CA ARG A 143 0.98 15.20 -11.82
C ARG A 143 1.97 16.34 -11.56
N PHE A 144 2.32 17.09 -12.60
CA PHE A 144 3.19 18.25 -12.47
C PHE A 144 2.58 19.30 -11.54
N LEU A 145 1.33 19.70 -11.78
CA LEU A 145 0.62 20.68 -10.95
C LEU A 145 0.49 20.20 -9.49
N ALA A 146 0.20 18.91 -9.28
CA ALA A 146 0.06 18.36 -7.94
C ALA A 146 1.35 18.47 -7.09
N VAL A 147 2.52 18.47 -7.74
CA VAL A 147 3.82 18.65 -7.08
C VAL A 147 4.25 20.11 -7.07
N ALA A 148 4.05 20.84 -8.16
CA ALA A 148 4.51 22.22 -8.33
C ALA A 148 3.81 23.18 -7.36
N ILE A 149 2.49 23.06 -7.18
CA ILE A 149 1.72 23.97 -6.32
C ILE A 149 2.26 24.00 -4.88
N PRO A 150 2.37 22.85 -4.14
CA PRO A 150 2.92 22.87 -2.80
C PRO A 150 4.41 23.25 -2.78
N LEU A 151 5.17 22.85 -3.81
CA LEU A 151 6.60 23.16 -3.91
C LEU A 151 6.84 24.68 -4.02
N PHE A 152 6.05 25.42 -4.79
CA PHE A 152 6.16 26.87 -4.93
C PHE A 152 5.49 27.63 -3.79
N ALA A 153 4.44 27.09 -3.18
CA ALA A 153 3.78 27.76 -2.06
C ALA A 153 4.68 27.90 -0.83
N LEU A 154 5.55 26.93 -0.56
CA LEU A 154 6.49 26.97 0.58
C LEU A 154 7.49 28.15 0.52
N PRO A 155 8.27 28.38 -0.55
CA PRO A 155 9.16 29.54 -0.62
C PRO A 155 8.38 30.85 -0.63
N ILE A 156 7.21 30.91 -1.29
CA ILE A 156 6.38 32.12 -1.30
C ILE A 156 5.91 32.47 0.11
N THR A 157 5.41 31.49 0.87
CA THR A 157 5.02 31.71 2.28
C THR A 157 6.20 32.10 3.17
N ALA A 158 7.38 31.51 2.96
CA ALA A 158 8.59 31.90 3.69
C ALA A 158 9.02 33.34 3.38
N VAL A 159 8.98 33.75 2.10
CA VAL A 159 9.24 35.13 1.68
C VAL A 159 8.22 36.09 2.28
N ALA A 160 6.93 35.73 2.29
CA ALA A 160 5.88 36.52 2.92
C ALA A 160 6.10 36.69 4.43
N MET A 161 6.49 35.62 5.13
CA MET A 161 6.81 35.66 6.57
C MET A 161 8.06 36.53 6.84
N ARG A 162 9.06 36.47 5.95
CA ARG A 162 10.24 37.34 6.02
C ARG A 162 9.89 38.79 5.74
N ALA A 163 9.02 39.07 4.78
CA ALA A 163 8.56 40.42 4.47
C ALA A 163 7.76 41.02 5.64
N TRP A 164 6.89 40.24 6.28
CA TRP A 164 6.21 40.62 7.52
C TRP A 164 7.21 40.99 8.63
N TRP A 165 8.31 40.24 8.73
CA TRP A 165 9.36 40.52 9.71
C TRP A 165 10.03 41.88 9.49
N GLN A 166 10.27 42.27 8.22
CA GLN A 166 10.96 43.49 7.85
C GLN A 166 10.06 44.73 7.85
N THR A 167 8.78 44.57 7.50
CA THR A 167 7.82 45.67 7.30
C THR A 167 7.10 46.14 8.58
N GLY A 168 7.65 45.82 9.75
CA GLY A 168 7.09 46.28 11.03
C GLY A 168 5.88 45.48 11.54
N ARG A 169 5.71 44.24 11.07
CA ARG A 169 4.74 43.26 11.60
C ARG A 169 3.26 43.69 11.54
N SER A 170 2.84 44.32 10.44
CA SER A 170 1.45 44.78 10.29
C SER A 170 0.43 43.62 10.35
N VAL A 171 -0.74 43.89 10.94
CA VAL A 171 -1.84 42.92 11.13
C VAL A 171 -2.44 42.40 9.82
N PHE A 172 -2.27 43.12 8.71
CA PHE A 172 -2.79 42.73 7.40
C PHE A 172 -2.11 41.50 6.78
N TRP A 173 -0.86 41.21 7.14
CA TRP A 173 -0.12 40.03 6.63
C TRP A 173 -0.75 38.70 7.05
N PRO A 174 -1.02 38.45 8.37
CA PRO A 174 -1.76 37.27 8.81
C PRO A 174 -3.09 37.08 8.07
N LEU A 175 -3.82 38.17 7.84
CA LEU A 175 -5.11 38.14 7.15
C LEU A 175 -4.96 37.78 5.67
N ALA A 176 -4.01 38.38 4.95
CA ALA A 176 -3.75 38.08 3.56
C ALA A 176 -3.29 36.62 3.35
N ILE A 177 -2.34 36.15 4.17
CA ILE A 177 -1.83 34.78 4.09
C ILE A 177 -2.94 33.79 4.50
N GLY A 178 -3.71 34.11 5.55
CA GLY A 178 -4.85 33.31 5.98
C GLY A 178 -5.94 33.17 4.92
N LEU A 179 -6.29 34.26 4.22
CA LEU A 179 -7.24 34.24 3.11
C LEU A 179 -6.75 33.37 1.95
N ILE A 180 -5.47 33.44 1.60
CA ILE A 180 -4.88 32.56 0.57
C ILE A 180 -4.94 31.09 1.01
N GLY A 181 -4.64 30.81 2.27
CA GLY A 181 -4.72 29.45 2.83
C GLY A 181 -6.16 28.89 2.81
N LEU A 182 -7.15 29.72 3.16
CA LEU A 182 -8.57 29.39 3.10
C LEU A 182 -9.06 29.22 1.65
N ALA A 183 -8.59 30.04 0.72
CA ALA A 183 -8.90 29.90 -0.70
C ALA A 183 -8.34 28.58 -1.26
N ALA A 184 -7.12 28.18 -0.88
CA ALA A 184 -6.56 26.87 -1.21
C ALA A 184 -7.36 25.72 -0.59
N LEU A 185 -7.82 25.86 0.66
CA LEU A 185 -8.68 24.87 1.32
C LEU A 185 -10.02 24.72 0.58
N ALA A 186 -10.69 25.84 0.28
CA ALA A 186 -11.94 25.86 -0.47
C ALA A 186 -11.74 25.29 -1.88
N GLY A 187 -10.64 25.64 -2.54
CA GLY A 187 -10.25 25.10 -3.84
C GLY A 187 -10.04 23.58 -3.80
N SER A 188 -9.50 23.02 -2.71
CA SER A 188 -9.41 21.58 -2.52
C SER A 188 -10.80 20.92 -2.48
N PHE A 189 -11.74 21.52 -1.74
CA PHE A 189 -13.12 21.01 -1.65
C PHE A 189 -13.85 21.11 -3.01
N VAL A 190 -13.70 22.23 -3.72
CA VAL A 190 -14.26 22.45 -5.06
C VAL A 190 -13.65 21.48 -6.07
N ALA A 191 -12.33 21.29 -6.07
CA ALA A 191 -11.63 20.34 -6.93
C ALA A 191 -12.13 18.90 -6.74
N LYS A 192 -12.36 18.50 -5.49
CA LYS A 192 -12.90 17.17 -5.18
C LYS A 192 -14.37 17.03 -5.60
N ARG A 193 -15.21 18.03 -5.29
CA ARG A 193 -16.66 17.95 -5.51
C ARG A 193 -17.06 18.09 -6.98
N PHE A 194 -16.45 19.03 -7.69
CA PHE A 194 -16.86 19.38 -9.06
C PHE A 194 -16.01 18.70 -10.13
N TYR A 195 -14.69 18.61 -9.93
CA TYR A 195 -13.77 18.10 -10.94
C TYR A 195 -13.39 16.63 -10.75
N GLN A 196 -13.79 15.99 -9.64
CA GLN A 196 -13.41 14.62 -9.25
C GLN A 196 -11.90 14.31 -9.30
N ASN A 197 -11.07 15.36 -9.31
CA ASN A 197 -9.62 15.26 -9.43
C ASN A 197 -8.97 15.19 -8.05
N SER A 198 -8.84 13.98 -7.50
CA SER A 198 -8.29 13.75 -6.16
C SER A 198 -6.84 14.22 -5.98
N ARG A 199 -6.00 14.17 -7.03
CA ARG A 199 -4.60 14.64 -6.97
C ARG A 199 -4.51 16.15 -6.77
N LEU A 200 -5.28 16.91 -7.55
CA LEU A 200 -5.33 18.37 -7.43
C LEU A 200 -5.87 18.75 -6.06
N ALA A 201 -6.97 18.12 -5.62
CA ALA A 201 -7.54 18.35 -4.31
C ALA A 201 -6.52 18.08 -3.17
N GLU A 202 -5.72 17.02 -3.27
CA GLU A 202 -4.68 16.73 -2.28
C GLU A 202 -3.57 17.78 -2.29
N SER A 203 -3.10 18.20 -3.47
CA SER A 203 -2.06 19.24 -3.57
C SER A 203 -2.47 20.58 -2.96
N LEU A 204 -3.73 20.99 -3.17
CA LEU A 204 -4.28 22.21 -2.58
C LEU A 204 -4.45 22.07 -1.07
N LEU A 205 -4.81 20.88 -0.58
CA LEU A 205 -4.93 20.60 0.85
C LEU A 205 -3.55 20.64 1.53
N VAL A 206 -2.54 20.00 0.94
CA VAL A 206 -1.15 20.04 1.44
C VAL A 206 -0.62 21.47 1.47
N THR A 207 -0.91 22.25 0.42
CA THR A 207 -0.57 23.67 0.35
C THR A 207 -1.24 24.47 1.47
N SER A 208 -2.54 24.24 1.68
CA SER A 208 -3.33 24.91 2.70
C SER A 208 -2.77 24.68 4.12
N TYR A 209 -2.27 23.49 4.44
CA TYR A 209 -1.64 23.22 5.74
C TYR A 209 -0.48 24.19 6.03
N GLY A 210 0.47 24.33 5.09
CA GLY A 210 1.64 25.20 5.30
C GLY A 210 1.26 26.68 5.39
N VAL A 211 0.37 27.13 4.50
CA VAL A 211 -0.06 28.53 4.44
C VAL A 211 -0.87 28.92 5.68
N ILE A 212 -1.84 28.10 6.09
CA ILE A 212 -2.66 28.38 7.28
C ILE A 212 -1.83 28.26 8.56
N ALA A 213 -0.91 27.28 8.65
CA ALA A 213 0.02 27.19 9.78
C ALA A 213 0.86 28.47 9.93
N ALA A 214 1.40 28.98 8.82
CA ALA A 214 2.15 30.23 8.80
C ALA A 214 1.28 31.42 9.22
N ALA A 215 0.06 31.53 8.68
CA ALA A 215 -0.89 32.59 9.03
C ALA A 215 -1.25 32.57 10.53
N ALA A 216 -1.55 31.39 11.08
CA ALA A 216 -1.86 31.22 12.49
C ALA A 216 -0.65 31.56 13.39
N ALA A 217 0.57 31.21 12.98
CA ALA A 217 1.78 31.54 13.72
C ALA A 217 2.01 33.05 13.82
N ILE A 218 1.85 33.79 12.73
CA ILE A 218 2.06 35.26 12.72
C ILE A 218 0.86 36.05 13.24
N ALA A 219 -0.34 35.45 13.29
CA ALA A 219 -1.52 36.08 13.86
C ALA A 219 -1.40 36.28 15.39
N VAL A 220 -0.63 35.41 16.07
CA VAL A 220 -0.39 35.54 17.51
C VAL A 220 0.68 36.63 17.77
N PRO A 221 0.32 37.73 18.46
CA PRO A 221 1.25 38.83 18.70
C PRO A 221 2.42 38.38 19.58
N LEU A 222 3.61 38.92 19.29
CA LEU A 222 4.80 38.65 20.10
C LEU A 222 4.74 39.44 21.41
N PRO A 223 5.10 38.84 22.56
CA PRO A 223 5.31 39.57 23.81
C PRO A 223 6.34 40.69 23.64
N ARG A 224 6.13 41.81 24.34
CA ARG A 224 7.06 42.96 24.31
C ARG A 224 8.45 42.51 24.78
N GLY A 225 9.49 42.84 24.02
CA GLY A 225 10.89 42.47 24.31
C GLY A 225 11.38 41.15 23.68
N PHE A 226 10.50 40.37 23.04
CA PHE A 226 10.90 39.17 22.29
C PHE A 226 10.92 39.43 20.78
N HIS A 227 12.04 39.08 20.15
CA HIS A 227 12.27 39.21 18.71
C HIS A 227 12.37 37.86 18.01
N SER A 228 11.83 36.78 18.56
CA SER A 228 11.76 35.49 17.88
C SER A 228 10.36 34.90 18.01
N LEU A 229 9.97 34.07 17.03
CA LEU A 229 8.79 33.23 17.16
C LEU A 229 8.99 32.31 18.38
N GLY A 230 7.99 32.24 19.25
CA GLY A 230 8.01 31.47 20.49
C GLY A 230 7.02 30.32 20.49
N ALA A 231 6.90 29.69 21.66
CA ALA A 231 5.96 28.60 21.90
C ALA A 231 4.49 28.94 21.55
N PRO A 232 3.95 30.14 21.84
CA PRO A 232 2.56 30.47 21.51
C PRO A 232 2.27 30.46 20.00
N GLN A 233 3.21 30.93 19.18
CA GLN A 233 3.07 30.94 17.72
C GLN A 233 3.08 29.52 17.15
N LEU A 234 3.95 28.64 17.67
CA LEU A 234 3.99 27.23 17.30
C LEU A 234 2.71 26.49 17.73
N ALA A 235 2.16 26.81 18.90
CA ALA A 235 0.89 26.25 19.35
C ALA A 235 -0.26 26.62 18.40
N ALA A 236 -0.33 27.89 17.98
CA ALA A 236 -1.37 28.34 17.06
C ALA A 236 -1.27 27.65 15.69
N ALA A 237 -0.05 27.52 15.15
CA ALA A 237 0.19 26.79 13.91
C ALA A 237 -0.24 25.32 14.01
N ALA A 238 0.19 24.62 15.07
CA ALA A 238 -0.16 23.22 15.30
C ALA A 238 -1.66 23.02 15.52
N THR A 239 -2.32 23.94 16.22
CA THR A 239 -3.78 23.89 16.45
C THR A 239 -4.55 24.07 15.15
N ALA A 240 -4.14 25.00 14.29
CA ALA A 240 -4.79 25.21 13.00
C ALA A 240 -4.65 23.98 12.09
N VAL A 241 -3.45 23.38 12.02
CA VAL A 241 -3.21 22.14 11.28
C VAL A 241 -4.02 20.97 11.85
N LEU A 242 -4.07 20.84 13.17
CA LEU A 242 -4.88 19.82 13.84
C LEU A 242 -6.37 19.99 13.52
N PHE A 243 -6.89 21.22 13.55
CA PHE A 243 -8.29 21.47 13.21
C PHE A 243 -8.60 21.08 11.76
N ILE A 244 -7.74 21.47 10.81
CA ILE A 244 -7.91 21.12 9.39
C ILE A 244 -7.84 19.60 9.19
N THR A 245 -6.89 18.90 9.82
CA THR A 245 -6.79 17.43 9.69
C THR A 245 -8.02 16.72 10.22
N LEU A 246 -8.58 17.17 11.35
CA LEU A 246 -9.80 16.62 11.94
C LEU A 246 -11.03 16.87 11.06
N MET A 247 -11.14 18.06 10.45
CA MET A 247 -12.21 18.39 9.52
C MET A 247 -12.14 17.54 8.23
N MET A 248 -10.95 17.30 7.69
CA MET A 248 -10.75 16.60 6.41
C MET A 248 -10.69 15.08 6.53
N ARG A 249 -10.50 14.54 7.74
CA ARG A 249 -10.66 13.12 8.12
C ARG A 249 -10.06 12.13 7.10
N GLY A 250 -8.78 12.32 6.74
CA GLY A 250 -8.03 11.45 5.82
C GLY A 250 -7.89 11.94 4.36
N GLY A 251 -8.52 13.08 4.02
CA GLY A 251 -8.30 13.78 2.75
C GLY A 251 -8.91 13.10 1.50
N PRO A 252 -8.61 13.59 0.29
CA PRO A 252 -9.18 13.09 -0.96
C PRO A 252 -8.83 11.62 -1.28
N HIS A 253 -7.59 11.20 -0.95
CA HIS A 253 -7.07 9.86 -1.24
C HIS A 253 -7.17 8.88 -0.07
N LYS A 254 -7.93 9.20 0.99
CA LYS A 254 -8.06 8.37 2.20
C LYS A 254 -6.70 7.94 2.79
N ARG A 255 -5.74 8.86 2.83
CA ARG A 255 -4.40 8.66 3.41
C ARG A 255 -4.43 8.90 4.92
N HIS A 256 -4.97 7.92 5.65
CA HIS A 256 -5.13 8.01 7.11
C HIS A 256 -3.79 7.94 7.87
N ASP A 257 -2.74 7.43 7.23
CA ASP A 257 -1.36 7.42 7.71
C ASP A 257 -0.83 8.84 7.94
N ILE A 258 -0.93 9.70 6.92
CA ILE A 258 -0.49 11.10 7.01
C ILE A 258 -1.36 11.85 8.02
N ALA A 259 -2.68 11.65 8.00
CA ALA A 259 -3.58 12.30 8.94
C ALA A 259 -3.27 11.92 10.39
N ALA A 260 -3.07 10.64 10.68
CA ALA A 260 -2.69 10.16 12.01
C ALA A 260 -1.34 10.73 12.46
N PHE A 261 -0.36 10.79 11.55
CA PHE A 261 0.93 11.39 11.81
C PHE A 261 0.81 12.87 12.20
N VAL A 262 0.06 13.65 11.42
CA VAL A 262 -0.12 15.09 11.67
C VAL A 262 -0.91 15.34 12.96
N VAL A 263 -1.93 14.54 13.27
CA VAL A 263 -2.70 14.67 14.52
C VAL A 263 -1.80 14.46 15.74
N ILE A 264 -1.03 13.36 15.77
CA ILE A 264 -0.15 13.06 16.91
C ILE A 264 0.95 14.10 17.07
N THR A 265 1.60 14.49 15.98
CA THR A 265 2.65 15.52 16.02
C THR A 265 2.10 16.87 16.44
N SER A 266 0.91 17.25 15.99
CA SER A 266 0.26 18.49 16.42
C SER A 266 -0.08 18.47 17.91
N ILE A 267 -0.61 17.36 18.45
CA ILE A 267 -0.85 17.20 19.90
C ILE A 267 0.46 17.33 20.69
N ALA A 268 1.55 16.74 20.20
CA ALA A 268 2.87 16.86 20.84
C ALA A 268 3.40 18.30 20.85
N VAL A 269 3.23 19.04 19.74
CA VAL A 269 3.67 20.44 19.65
C VAL A 269 2.81 21.34 20.55
N ILE A 270 1.49 21.13 20.58
CA ILE A 270 0.59 21.88 21.46
C ILE A 270 0.95 21.64 22.93
N SER A 271 1.12 20.38 23.34
CA SER A 271 1.47 20.05 24.73
C SER A 271 2.84 20.60 25.13
N ALA A 272 3.84 20.53 24.24
CA ALA A 272 5.16 21.13 24.44
C ALA A 272 5.08 22.65 24.58
N ALA A 273 4.27 23.32 23.75
CA ALA A 273 4.10 24.76 23.81
C ALA A 273 3.38 25.23 25.07
N VAL A 274 2.37 24.47 25.53
CA VAL A 274 1.69 24.72 26.81
C VAL A 274 2.67 24.57 27.97
N ALA A 275 3.43 23.48 28.02
CA ALA A 275 4.44 23.26 29.05
C ALA A 275 5.50 24.38 29.08
N PHE A 276 5.91 24.87 27.89
CA PHE A 276 6.80 26.02 27.77
C PHE A 276 6.16 27.30 28.32
N GLY A 277 4.88 27.55 28.03
CA GLY A 277 4.13 28.70 28.52
C GLY A 277 3.99 28.78 30.04
N TYR A 278 3.91 27.62 30.72
CA TYR A 278 3.87 27.53 32.18
C TYR A 278 5.27 27.51 32.84
N GLY A 279 6.35 27.66 32.07
CA GLY A 279 7.72 27.69 32.59
C GLY A 279 8.37 26.31 32.80
N TYR A 280 7.72 25.22 32.38
CA TYR A 280 8.26 23.85 32.45
C TYR A 280 9.19 23.50 31.28
N GLN A 281 9.86 24.50 30.68
CA GLN A 281 10.69 24.35 29.49
C GLN A 281 11.76 23.24 29.61
N GLN A 282 12.34 23.06 30.80
CA GLN A 282 13.35 22.03 31.08
C GLN A 282 12.82 20.60 31.04
N TRP A 283 11.51 20.42 31.27
CA TRP A 283 10.86 19.10 31.26
C TRP A 283 10.31 18.72 29.88
N VAL A 284 10.24 19.66 28.94
CA VAL A 284 9.69 19.42 27.58
C VAL A 284 10.42 18.29 26.84
N PRO A 285 11.77 18.22 26.81
CA PRO A 285 12.46 17.13 26.15
C PRO A 285 12.20 15.76 26.78
N ALA A 286 12.16 15.69 28.12
CA ALA A 286 11.85 14.46 28.84
C ALA A 286 10.39 14.00 28.60
N GLY A 287 9.45 14.96 28.60
CA GLY A 287 8.06 14.72 28.25
C GLY A 287 7.88 14.24 26.81
N ALA A 288 8.66 14.78 25.86
CA ALA A 288 8.65 14.33 24.46
C ALA A 288 9.13 12.87 24.33
N ILE A 289 10.19 12.48 25.04
CA ILE A 289 10.65 11.07 25.09
C ILE A 289 9.57 10.17 25.66
N ALA A 290 8.98 10.54 26.81
CA ALA A 290 7.93 9.75 27.45
C ALA A 290 6.69 9.61 26.55
N PHE A 291 6.25 10.70 25.92
CA PHE A 291 5.11 10.71 25.00
C PHE A 291 5.38 9.89 23.73
N GLY A 292 6.55 10.06 23.11
CA GLY A 292 6.96 9.27 21.94
C GLY A 292 7.04 7.78 22.26
N LEU A 293 7.64 7.41 23.39
CA LEU A 293 7.71 6.01 23.83
C LEU A 293 6.32 5.45 24.15
N PHE A 294 5.43 6.23 24.76
CA PHE A 294 4.04 5.85 25.01
C PHE A 294 3.29 5.55 23.71
N ILE A 295 3.41 6.42 22.70
CA ILE A 295 2.76 6.25 21.40
C ILE A 295 3.28 4.99 20.71
N VAL A 296 4.60 4.84 20.59
CA VAL A 296 5.19 3.67 19.91
C VAL A 296 4.83 2.39 20.67
N THR A 297 4.75 2.43 22.00
CA THR A 297 4.40 1.28 22.84
C THR A 297 2.95 0.85 22.72
N ASN A 298 2.03 1.81 22.71
CA ASN A 298 0.60 1.56 22.65
C ASN A 298 0.04 1.69 21.23
N ALA A 299 0.88 1.81 20.19
CA ALA A 299 0.44 2.05 18.82
C ALA A 299 -0.61 1.04 18.36
N ALA A 300 -0.38 -0.27 18.56
CA ALA A 300 -1.32 -1.32 18.20
C ALA A 300 -2.67 -1.21 18.94
N LYS A 301 -2.64 -0.89 20.25
CA LYS A 301 -3.86 -0.71 21.05
C LYS A 301 -4.66 0.51 20.59
N LEU A 302 -3.96 1.61 20.30
CA LEU A 302 -4.56 2.83 19.76
C LEU A 302 -5.18 2.58 18.38
N THR A 303 -4.50 1.82 17.50
CA THR A 303 -5.08 1.47 16.20
C THR A 303 -6.34 0.65 16.30
N VAL A 304 -6.39 -0.35 17.19
CA VAL A 304 -7.58 -1.19 17.37
C VAL A 304 -8.74 -0.35 17.92
N ALA A 305 -8.47 0.52 18.89
CA ALA A 305 -9.48 1.41 19.47
C ALA A 305 -10.06 2.39 18.43
N VAL A 306 -9.21 2.98 17.58
CA VAL A 306 -9.63 3.97 16.57
C VAL A 306 -10.27 3.31 15.35
N ALA A 307 -9.73 2.20 14.87
CA ALA A 307 -10.30 1.45 13.76
C ALA A 307 -11.60 0.70 14.12
N ARG A 308 -11.93 0.62 15.42
CA ARG A 308 -13.07 -0.14 15.96
C ARG A 308 -13.14 -1.54 15.35
N ILE A 309 -12.01 -2.23 15.28
CA ILE A 309 -12.02 -3.64 14.87
C ILE A 309 -12.70 -4.39 16.01
N ALA A 310 -13.96 -4.80 15.77
CA ALA A 310 -14.66 -5.68 16.68
C ALA A 310 -14.01 -7.06 16.52
N LEU A 311 -13.33 -7.52 17.57
CA LEU A 311 -12.98 -8.93 17.66
C LEU A 311 -14.29 -9.70 17.82
N PRO A 312 -14.49 -10.81 17.09
CA PRO A 312 -15.66 -11.65 17.30
C PRO A 312 -15.73 -12.04 18.79
N PRO A 313 -16.91 -12.02 19.42
CA PRO A 313 -17.04 -12.39 20.81
C PRO A 313 -16.54 -13.82 20.98
N ILE A 314 -15.57 -14.01 21.87
CA ILE A 314 -15.14 -15.33 22.30
C ILE A 314 -16.23 -15.87 23.22
N PRO A 315 -16.76 -17.08 22.97
CA PRO A 315 -17.78 -17.68 23.82
C PRO A 315 -17.27 -17.80 25.26
N VAL A 316 -18.19 -17.67 26.21
CA VAL A 316 -17.85 -17.80 27.63
C VAL A 316 -17.53 -19.26 27.95
N PRO A 317 -16.56 -19.54 28.85
CA PRO A 317 -16.22 -20.91 29.23
C PRO A 317 -17.46 -21.70 29.67
N GLY A 318 -17.81 -22.76 28.94
CA GLY A 318 -18.99 -23.59 29.20
C GLY A 318 -20.07 -23.57 28.12
N GLU A 319 -19.97 -22.68 27.12
CA GLU A 319 -20.79 -22.72 25.91
C GLU A 319 -20.21 -23.78 24.94
N THR A 320 -21.00 -24.77 24.56
CA THR A 320 -20.58 -25.86 23.66
C THR A 320 -20.56 -25.36 22.23
N VAL A 321 -19.37 -25.06 21.71
CA VAL A 321 -19.12 -24.90 20.28
C VAL A 321 -18.74 -26.28 19.73
N ASP A 322 -19.56 -26.85 18.86
CA ASP A 322 -19.30 -28.18 18.30
C ASP A 322 -18.10 -28.13 17.33
N ASN A 323 -17.24 -29.15 17.40
CA ASN A 323 -15.97 -29.18 16.64
C ASN A 323 -16.19 -29.27 15.11
N GLU A 324 -17.33 -29.81 14.68
CA GLU A 324 -17.76 -29.83 13.29
C GLU A 324 -17.96 -28.42 12.70
N GLU A 325 -18.33 -27.42 13.52
CA GLU A 325 -18.57 -26.03 13.10
C GLU A 325 -17.25 -25.25 12.83
N LEU A 326 -16.12 -25.72 13.37
CA LEU A 326 -14.80 -25.12 13.17
C LEU A 326 -14.06 -25.66 11.93
N LEU A 327 -14.53 -26.77 11.34
CA LEU A 327 -13.84 -27.49 10.27
C LEU A 327 -14.53 -27.44 8.91
N ASP A 328 -15.74 -26.88 8.81
CA ASP A 328 -16.47 -26.85 7.54
C ASP A 328 -16.17 -25.59 6.72
N PRO A 329 -15.57 -25.70 5.52
CA PRO A 329 -15.41 -24.56 4.63
C PRO A 329 -16.79 -24.13 4.11
N ILE A 330 -17.25 -22.95 4.53
CA ILE A 330 -18.52 -22.33 4.14
C ILE A 330 -18.70 -22.40 2.61
N THR A 331 -19.48 -23.37 2.14
CA THR A 331 -20.01 -23.40 0.78
C THR A 331 -21.48 -22.98 0.86
N ALA A 332 -21.88 -22.03 0.02
CA ALA A 332 -23.16 -21.31 0.15
C ALA A 332 -24.40 -22.14 -0.24
N GLN A 333 -24.33 -23.48 -0.19
CA GLN A 333 -25.29 -24.35 -0.87
C GLN A 333 -26.18 -25.20 0.04
N ASP A 334 -25.79 -25.46 1.29
CA ASP A 334 -26.58 -26.31 2.21
C ASP A 334 -27.25 -25.47 3.31
N ALA A 335 -28.19 -24.61 2.91
CA ALA A 335 -29.13 -23.97 3.82
C ALA A 335 -30.33 -24.89 4.08
N THR A 336 -30.14 -25.99 4.80
CA THR A 336 -31.27 -26.80 5.30
C THR A 336 -31.74 -26.30 6.67
N ASN A 337 -32.91 -25.66 6.66
CA ASN A 337 -33.95 -25.33 7.66
C ASN A 337 -33.84 -25.60 9.19
N GLU A 338 -32.71 -26.00 9.78
CA GLU A 338 -32.62 -26.22 11.24
C GLU A 338 -31.49 -25.44 11.95
N GLU A 339 -31.11 -24.27 11.44
CA GLU A 339 -30.16 -23.38 12.13
C GLU A 339 -30.82 -22.19 12.84
N THR A 340 -30.29 -21.83 14.01
CA THR A 340 -30.77 -20.74 14.87
C THR A 340 -30.79 -19.41 14.11
N PRO A 341 -31.81 -18.54 14.24
CA PRO A 341 -31.93 -17.28 13.48
C PRO A 341 -30.71 -16.33 13.63
N THR A 342 -29.92 -16.52 14.69
CA THR A 342 -28.65 -15.81 14.91
C THR A 342 -27.54 -16.26 13.96
N TRP A 343 -27.47 -17.55 13.61
CA TRP A 343 -26.44 -18.13 12.75
C TRP A 343 -26.66 -17.80 11.27
N GLN A 344 -27.91 -17.84 10.80
CA GLN A 344 -28.26 -17.35 9.47
C GLN A 344 -27.96 -15.84 9.30
N ALA A 345 -28.13 -15.04 10.36
CA ALA A 345 -27.73 -13.63 10.35
C ALA A 345 -26.19 -13.46 10.33
N ILE A 346 -25.43 -14.37 10.93
CA ILE A 346 -23.95 -14.39 10.89
C ILE A 346 -23.46 -14.77 9.48
N ILE A 347 -24.04 -15.79 8.84
CA ILE A 347 -23.67 -16.24 7.49
C ILE A 347 -24.07 -15.19 6.44
N ALA A 348 -25.28 -14.63 6.52
CA ALA A 348 -25.70 -13.54 5.64
C ALA A 348 -24.87 -12.25 5.85
N SER A 349 -24.33 -12.05 7.05
CA SER A 349 -23.42 -10.92 7.34
C SER A 349 -21.95 -11.23 7.10
N ALA A 350 -21.54 -12.47 6.84
CA ALA A 350 -20.16 -12.89 6.59
C ALA A 350 -19.51 -12.22 5.36
N PRO A 351 -20.15 -12.13 4.16
CA PRO A 351 -19.53 -11.44 3.02
C PRO A 351 -19.46 -9.92 3.22
N ALA A 352 -20.48 -9.32 3.86
CA ALA A 352 -20.47 -7.89 4.21
C ALA A 352 -19.47 -7.57 5.33
N SER A 353 -19.26 -8.50 6.27
CA SER A 353 -18.29 -8.37 7.36
C SER A 353 -16.87 -8.59 6.85
N ALA A 354 -16.62 -9.53 5.93
CA ALA A 354 -15.33 -9.72 5.27
C ALA A 354 -14.91 -8.48 4.47
N ALA A 355 -15.83 -7.88 3.69
CA ALA A 355 -15.57 -6.61 3.00
C ALA A 355 -15.29 -5.45 3.97
N ARG A 356 -16.02 -5.37 5.09
CA ARG A 356 -15.76 -4.37 6.14
C ARG A 356 -14.45 -4.64 6.90
N LEU A 357 -14.07 -5.91 7.09
CA LEU A 357 -12.83 -6.31 7.74
C LEU A 357 -11.62 -5.96 6.87
N THR A 358 -11.71 -6.14 5.55
CA THR A 358 -10.64 -5.72 4.62
C THR A 358 -10.49 -4.19 4.57
N GLU A 359 -11.59 -3.42 4.58
CA GLU A 359 -11.51 -1.96 4.64
C GLU A 359 -10.93 -1.48 5.98
N ARG A 360 -11.38 -2.07 7.11
CA ARG A 360 -10.88 -1.72 8.45
C ARG A 360 -9.44 -2.18 8.69
N SER A 361 -9.02 -3.32 8.12
CA SER A 361 -7.64 -3.78 8.23
C SER A 361 -6.69 -2.86 7.46
N LYS A 362 -7.08 -2.40 6.27
CA LYS A 362 -6.34 -1.40 5.51
C LYS A 362 -6.24 -0.08 6.28
N LEU A 363 -7.34 0.38 6.88
CA LEU A 363 -7.36 1.57 7.74
C LEU A 363 -6.43 1.38 8.95
N ALA A 364 -6.52 0.25 9.66
CA ALA A 364 -5.70 -0.03 10.82
C ALA A 364 -4.20 -0.06 10.48
N LYS A 365 -3.84 -0.64 9.33
CA LYS A 365 -2.47 -0.61 8.81
C LYS A 365 -1.99 0.83 8.57
N GLN A 366 -2.79 1.66 7.90
CA GLN A 366 -2.45 3.07 7.68
C GLN A 366 -2.30 3.84 9.00
N LEU A 367 -3.22 3.68 9.95
CA LEU A 367 -3.12 4.31 11.26
C LEU A 367 -1.87 3.86 12.02
N LEU A 368 -1.51 2.57 11.95
CA LEU A 368 -0.32 2.03 12.62
C LEU A 368 0.94 2.72 12.11
N VAL A 369 1.07 2.83 10.80
CA VAL A 369 2.18 3.54 10.15
C VAL A 369 2.24 5.00 10.62
N GLY A 370 1.11 5.70 10.62
CA GLY A 370 1.04 7.09 11.09
C GLY A 370 1.43 7.27 12.56
N TYR A 371 1.00 6.36 13.44
CA TYR A 371 1.32 6.43 14.87
C TYR A 371 2.79 6.10 15.16
N VAL A 372 3.35 5.07 14.53
CA VAL A 372 4.76 4.70 14.72
C VAL A 372 5.67 5.77 14.13
N THR A 373 5.38 6.28 12.93
CA THR A 373 6.17 7.36 12.31
C THR A 373 6.14 8.66 13.13
N ALA A 374 4.99 9.05 13.68
CA ALA A 374 4.91 10.24 14.52
C ALA A 374 5.61 10.04 15.87
N GLY A 375 5.35 8.91 16.53
CA GLY A 375 5.97 8.59 17.82
C GLY A 375 7.50 8.51 17.73
N THR A 376 8.03 7.92 16.64
CA THR A 376 9.48 7.86 16.39
C THR A 376 10.09 9.22 16.11
N LEU A 377 9.42 10.09 15.34
CA LEU A 377 9.87 11.47 15.12
C LEU A 377 9.94 12.24 16.44
N ILE A 378 8.87 12.21 17.24
CA ILE A 378 8.82 12.91 18.53
C ILE A 378 9.92 12.40 19.47
N LEU A 379 10.10 11.09 19.51
CA LEU A 379 11.12 10.43 20.32
C LEU A 379 12.54 10.79 19.86
N ALA A 380 12.79 10.88 18.55
CA ALA A 380 14.08 11.30 18.01
C ALA A 380 14.39 12.77 18.35
N VAL A 381 13.43 13.68 18.14
CA VAL A 381 13.57 15.11 18.49
C VAL A 381 13.76 15.29 19.99
N GLY A 382 12.97 14.58 20.81
CA GLY A 382 13.09 14.61 22.27
C GLY A 382 14.45 14.11 22.77
N SER A 383 14.97 13.03 22.18
CA SER A 383 16.29 12.46 22.53
C SER A 383 17.43 13.42 22.22
N ILE A 384 17.38 14.09 21.06
CA ILE A 384 18.38 15.09 20.67
C ILE A 384 18.26 16.32 21.59
N ALA A 385 17.03 16.74 21.92
CA ALA A 385 16.78 17.91 22.75
C ALA A 385 17.19 17.71 24.22
N VAL A 386 17.06 16.51 24.78
CA VAL A 386 17.37 16.18 26.19
C VAL A 386 18.82 16.44 26.58
N VAL A 387 19.75 16.32 25.63
CA VAL A 387 21.17 16.54 25.91
C VAL A 387 21.41 18.03 26.11
N VAL A 388 21.87 18.42 27.30
CA VAL A 388 22.15 19.82 27.68
C VAL A 388 23.56 19.90 28.27
N ARG A 389 24.23 21.06 28.12
CA ARG A 389 25.52 21.32 28.76
C ARG A 389 25.33 21.44 30.27
N GLY A 390 26.07 20.65 31.06
CA GLY A 390 26.05 20.74 32.51
C GLY A 390 26.36 19.42 33.20
N HIS A 391 26.03 19.34 34.49
CA HIS A 391 26.32 18.18 35.35
C HIS A 391 25.65 16.88 34.86
N PHE A 392 24.45 16.97 34.27
CA PHE A 392 23.69 15.81 33.79
C PHE A 392 24.00 15.42 32.33
N PHE A 393 25.11 15.90 31.76
CA PHE A 393 25.51 15.59 30.38
C PHE A 393 25.65 14.08 30.15
N LEU A 394 26.34 13.37 31.05
CA LEU A 394 26.54 11.92 30.89
C LEU A 394 25.23 11.14 30.97
N HIS A 395 24.34 11.51 31.89
CA HIS A 395 23.04 10.87 32.07
C HIS A 395 22.14 11.05 30.83
N SER A 396 22.06 12.28 30.32
CA SER A 396 21.30 12.57 29.09
C SER A 396 21.86 11.85 27.86
N MET A 397 23.18 11.69 27.78
CA MET A 397 23.85 10.90 26.74
C MET A 397 23.47 9.41 26.80
N ILE A 398 23.49 8.83 28.00
CA ILE A 398 23.11 7.42 28.23
C ILE A 398 21.65 7.20 27.84
N VAL A 399 20.75 8.11 28.21
CA VAL A 399 19.33 8.03 27.83
C VAL A 399 19.16 8.05 26.31
N ALA A 400 19.82 8.96 25.59
CA ALA A 400 19.77 9.01 24.12
C ALA A 400 20.32 7.72 23.47
N GLY A 401 21.41 7.17 24.03
CA GLY A 401 21.96 5.88 23.60
C GLY A 401 20.99 4.72 23.81
N LEU A 402 20.38 4.63 24.99
CA LEU A 402 19.40 3.60 25.32
C LEU A 402 18.17 3.67 24.41
N ILE A 403 17.69 4.87 24.09
CA ILE A 403 16.58 5.07 23.16
C ILE A 403 16.95 4.59 21.75
N THR A 404 18.17 4.88 21.29
CA THR A 404 18.69 4.40 19.99
C THR A 404 18.69 2.86 19.94
N VAL A 405 19.11 2.21 21.02
CA VAL A 405 19.09 0.74 21.15
C VAL A 405 17.66 0.19 21.14
N ILE A 406 16.73 0.83 21.88
CA ILE A 406 15.32 0.43 21.90
C ILE A 406 14.71 0.53 20.49
N CYS A 407 14.94 1.62 19.76
CA CYS A 407 14.45 1.78 18.38
C CYS A 407 15.01 0.68 17.46
N SER A 408 16.27 0.29 17.64
CA SER A 408 16.93 -0.75 16.84
C SER A 408 16.34 -2.15 17.09
N PHE A 409 16.12 -2.53 18.36
CA PHE A 409 15.49 -3.82 18.65
C PHE A 409 14.04 -3.85 18.24
N ARG A 410 13.33 -2.74 18.45
CA ARG A 410 11.89 -2.65 18.17
C ARG A 410 11.58 -2.65 16.68
N SER A 411 12.50 -2.20 15.81
CA SER A 411 12.28 -2.24 14.36
C SER A 411 12.10 -3.67 13.82
N ARG A 412 12.63 -4.69 14.52
CA ARG A 412 12.49 -6.10 14.15
C ARG A 412 11.12 -6.71 14.48
N LEU A 413 10.34 -6.07 15.35
CA LEU A 413 9.05 -6.59 15.79
C LEU A 413 7.90 -6.29 14.83
N TYR A 414 8.05 -5.31 13.93
CA TYR A 414 7.02 -4.92 12.99
C TYR A 414 7.17 -5.67 11.66
N ALA A 415 6.12 -6.37 11.25
CA ALA A 415 6.06 -7.02 9.94
C ALA A 415 5.92 -6.00 8.78
N ASP A 416 5.31 -4.84 9.03
CA ASP A 416 5.12 -3.82 8.00
C ASP A 416 6.40 -3.01 7.77
N PRO A 417 6.95 -2.96 6.54
CA PRO A 417 8.23 -2.31 6.27
C PRO A 417 8.23 -0.83 6.67
N TRP A 418 7.15 -0.08 6.43
CA TRP A 418 7.10 1.35 6.74
C TRP A 418 7.31 1.65 8.23
N CYS A 419 6.76 0.82 9.12
CA CYS A 419 6.97 0.94 10.57
C CYS A 419 8.42 0.64 10.96
N ALA A 420 9.01 -0.40 10.34
CA ALA A 420 10.42 -0.76 10.56
C ALA A 420 11.37 0.35 10.06
N TRP A 421 11.13 0.87 8.86
CA TRP A 421 11.89 1.99 8.28
C TRP A 421 11.83 3.25 9.14
N ALA A 422 10.68 3.57 9.73
CA ALA A 422 10.55 4.72 10.64
C ALA A 422 11.43 4.58 11.89
N LEU A 423 11.45 3.38 12.49
CA LEU A 423 12.30 3.10 13.65
C LEU A 423 13.78 3.08 13.29
N LEU A 424 14.14 2.51 12.14
CA LEU A 424 15.52 2.53 11.61
C LEU A 424 15.98 3.95 11.24
N ALA A 425 15.07 4.81 10.74
CA ALA A 425 15.39 6.21 10.52
C ALA A 425 15.74 6.91 11.84
N ALA A 426 15.02 6.60 12.93
CA ALA A 426 15.33 7.14 14.25
C ALA A 426 16.67 6.64 14.80
N THR A 427 17.06 5.38 14.55
CA THR A 427 18.37 4.86 14.99
C THR A 427 19.55 5.57 14.32
N VAL A 428 19.34 6.12 13.12
CA VAL A 428 20.34 6.95 12.43
C VAL A 428 20.21 8.43 12.84
N ALA A 429 18.98 8.95 12.94
CA ALA A 429 18.71 10.36 13.23
C ALA A 429 19.16 10.82 14.62
N ILE A 430 19.02 9.97 15.65
CA ILE A 430 19.42 10.32 17.03
C ILE A 430 20.94 10.51 17.14
N PRO A 431 21.80 9.54 16.76
CA PRO A 431 23.24 9.71 16.86
C PRO A 431 23.79 10.76 15.89
N THR A 432 23.22 10.91 14.68
CA THR A 432 23.60 12.02 13.76
C THR A 432 23.29 13.38 14.39
N GLY A 433 22.07 13.57 14.89
CA GLY A 433 21.65 14.82 15.53
C GLY A 433 22.50 15.15 16.76
N LEU A 434 22.86 14.14 17.54
CA LEU A 434 23.76 14.28 18.68
C LEU A 434 25.18 14.66 18.25
N ALA A 435 25.75 14.00 17.24
CA ALA A 435 27.07 14.33 16.70
C ALA A 435 27.13 15.78 16.18
N VAL A 436 26.10 16.23 15.46
CA VAL A 436 25.98 17.62 15.00
C VAL A 436 25.91 18.58 16.20
N LYS A 437 25.04 18.29 17.16
CA LYS A 437 24.85 19.13 18.36
C LYS A 437 26.13 19.26 19.19
N LEU A 438 26.87 18.16 19.38
CA LEU A 438 28.16 18.14 20.09
C LEU A 438 29.25 18.89 19.32
N SER A 439 29.29 18.74 17.99
CA SER A 439 30.25 19.45 17.13
C SER A 439 30.05 20.96 17.18
N LEU A 440 28.79 21.41 17.19
CA LEU A 440 28.46 22.83 17.40
C LEU A 440 28.83 23.33 18.79
N TRP A 441 28.87 22.44 19.79
CA TRP A 441 29.23 22.84 21.15
C TRP A 441 30.73 22.91 21.41
N TYR A 442 31.49 22.00 20.81
CA TYR A 442 32.94 21.90 20.97
C TYR A 442 33.63 21.96 19.60
N PRO A 443 33.71 23.13 18.95
CA PRO A 443 34.26 23.27 17.61
C PRO A 443 35.69 22.71 17.47
N HIS A 444 36.50 22.88 18.52
CA HIS A 444 37.88 22.39 18.56
C HIS A 444 38.00 20.85 18.54
N TYR A 445 36.99 20.13 19.05
CA TYR A 445 36.96 18.67 19.08
C TYR A 445 36.01 18.07 18.03
N ALA A 446 35.42 18.89 17.16
CA ALA A 446 34.45 18.45 16.17
C ALA A 446 35.02 17.40 15.22
N TRP A 447 36.30 17.52 14.84
CA TRP A 447 36.96 16.54 13.96
C TRP A 447 37.03 15.15 14.60
N LEU A 448 37.36 15.03 15.90
CA LEU A 448 37.37 13.75 16.62
C LEU A 448 35.98 13.14 16.75
N LEU A 449 34.97 13.96 17.04
CA LEU A 449 33.59 13.47 17.16
C LEU A 449 33.04 12.96 15.82
N LEU A 450 33.35 13.66 14.73
CA LEU A 450 32.95 13.25 13.38
C LEU A 450 33.70 12.00 12.91
N THR A 451 34.99 11.86 13.20
CA THR A 451 35.75 10.65 12.86
C THR A 451 35.27 9.44 13.63
N ILE A 452 34.99 9.58 14.94
CA ILE A 452 34.41 8.51 15.77
C ILE A 452 33.03 8.11 15.23
N TYR A 453 32.18 9.09 14.89
CA TYR A 453 30.87 8.83 14.33
C TYR A 453 30.95 8.10 12.98
N LEU A 454 31.82 8.55 12.08
CA LEU A 454 32.05 7.90 10.78
C LEU A 454 32.62 6.49 10.93
N ALA A 455 33.55 6.29 11.87
CA ALA A 455 34.10 4.97 12.17
C ALA A 455 33.00 4.03 12.70
N ALA A 456 32.16 4.49 13.63
CA ALA A 456 31.01 3.72 14.12
C ALA A 456 29.99 3.40 13.01
N ALA A 457 29.73 4.35 12.12
CA ALA A 457 28.87 4.13 10.95
C ALA A 457 29.46 3.09 9.98
N LEU A 458 30.78 3.10 9.77
CA LEU A 458 31.47 2.13 8.93
C LEU A 458 31.42 0.72 9.54
N VAL A 459 31.70 0.61 10.85
CA VAL A 459 31.68 -0.64 11.60
C VAL A 459 30.28 -1.25 11.66
N THR A 460 29.21 -0.45 11.69
CA THR A 460 27.83 -0.95 11.66
C THR A 460 27.35 -1.34 10.26
N ARG A 461 27.82 -0.66 9.21
CA ARG A 461 27.52 -1.02 7.81
C ARG A 461 28.20 -2.30 7.35
N ALA A 462 29.44 -2.53 7.76
CA ALA A 462 30.23 -3.70 7.37
C ALA A 462 29.52 -5.05 7.65
N PRO A 463 29.00 -5.34 8.87
CA PRO A 463 28.30 -6.60 9.14
C PRO A 463 26.94 -6.65 8.45
N ALA A 464 26.22 -5.54 8.32
CA ALA A 464 24.93 -5.52 7.62
C ALA A 464 25.08 -5.84 6.13
N LEU A 465 26.10 -5.29 5.47
CA LEU A 465 26.42 -5.61 4.08
C LEU A 465 26.91 -7.05 3.93
N LEU A 466 27.73 -7.55 4.87
CA LEU A 466 28.22 -8.92 4.86
C LEU A 466 27.09 -9.94 5.01
N ILE A 467 26.14 -9.69 5.93
CA ILE A 467 24.96 -10.55 6.13
C ILE A 467 24.03 -10.49 4.92
N SER A 468 23.78 -9.31 4.35
CA SER A 468 22.93 -9.20 3.14
C SER A 468 23.53 -9.91 1.92
N ARG A 469 24.86 -9.87 1.77
CA ARG A 469 25.56 -10.60 0.71
C ARG A 469 25.57 -12.11 0.96
N LEU A 470 25.66 -12.55 2.21
CA LEU A 470 25.56 -13.98 2.56
C LEU A 470 24.16 -14.54 2.28
N VAL A 471 23.10 -13.78 2.60
CA VAL A 471 21.72 -14.19 2.28
C VAL A 471 21.51 -14.25 0.77
N GLY A 472 21.91 -13.21 0.03
CA GLY A 472 21.81 -13.23 -1.44
C GLY A 472 22.65 -14.33 -2.10
N TRP A 473 23.81 -14.67 -1.52
CA TRP A 473 24.63 -15.78 -1.99
C TRP A 473 23.97 -17.14 -1.74
N VAL A 474 23.29 -17.32 -0.60
CA VAL A 474 22.52 -18.53 -0.30
C VAL A 474 21.32 -18.66 -1.24
N ASP A 475 20.59 -17.57 -1.50
CA ASP A 475 19.45 -17.58 -2.43
C ASP A 475 19.91 -17.90 -3.87
N ASP A 476 21.02 -17.32 -4.34
CA ASP A 476 21.62 -17.65 -5.65
C ASP A 476 22.09 -19.11 -5.71
N LEU A 477 22.64 -19.65 -4.61
CA LEU A 477 23.06 -21.04 -4.52
C LEU A 477 21.85 -21.99 -4.61
N TRP A 478 20.76 -21.64 -3.94
CA TRP A 478 19.49 -22.38 -3.98
C TRP A 478 18.83 -22.31 -5.36
N CYS A 479 18.79 -21.14 -6.00
CA CYS A 479 18.27 -20.99 -7.35
C CYS A 479 19.08 -21.79 -8.38
N ARG A 480 20.41 -21.87 -8.25
CA ARG A 480 21.25 -22.70 -9.11
C ARG A 480 21.12 -24.20 -8.81
N ALA A 481 20.91 -24.59 -7.57
CA ALA A 481 20.72 -25.99 -7.19
C ALA A 481 19.37 -26.56 -7.67
N ILE A 482 18.31 -25.75 -7.66
CA ILE A 482 16.98 -26.16 -8.15
C ILE A 482 16.89 -26.04 -9.68
N GLY A 483 17.52 -25.03 -10.29
CA GLY A 483 17.52 -24.84 -11.74
C GLY A 483 18.40 -25.82 -12.54
N ALA A 484 19.23 -26.64 -11.88
CA ALA A 484 19.99 -27.71 -12.52
C ALA A 484 19.32 -29.10 -12.41
N GLY A 485 18.14 -29.16 -11.77
CA GLY A 485 17.38 -30.40 -11.53
C GLY A 485 16.06 -30.51 -12.30
N VAL A 486 15.79 -29.59 -13.22
CA VAL A 486 14.71 -29.66 -14.25
C VAL A 486 15.37 -29.52 -15.60
#